data_AF-X1IL28-F1
#
_entry.id   AF-X1IL28-F1
#
_cell.length_a   1.000
_cell.length_b   1.000
_cell.length_c   1.000
_cell.angle_alpha   90.00
_cell.angle_beta   90.00
_cell.angle_gamma   90.00
#
_symmetry.space_group_name_H-M   'P 1'
#
loop_
_entity.id
_entity.type
_entity.pdbx_description
1 polymer ?
#
loop_
_entity_poly.entity_id
_entity_poly.type
_entity_poly.pdbx_seq_one_letter_code
_entity_poly.pdbx_strand_id
1 'polypeptide(L)'
;MSPPIRMKMAIVSRVKIMANLNISERRIPQDGRINVRVGSKVIDLRVSVIPTIYGEKVVMRILDKSSLMLDMKDLGFEENALRRFIQAIEQPYGIVLVTGPTGSGKSTTLYSALSRLNTKEVQIITAEDPVEYNLKGINQVQINEDIGFTFAKALRSFLRQSPNIIMVGEIRDTETAEIAV
;
A
#
# COMPACT_ATOMS: atom_id res chain seq x y z
N MET A 1 -16.42 25.67 9.77
CA MET A 1 -16.13 26.50 10.97
C MET A 1 -14.87 25.94 11.61
N SER A 2 -13.79 26.72 11.71
CA SER A 2 -12.52 26.24 12.27
C SER A 2 -12.53 26.32 13.80
N PRO A 3 -12.08 25.29 14.52
CA PRO A 3 -12.07 25.32 15.98
C PRO A 3 -11.10 26.40 16.51
N PRO A 4 -11.37 27.00 17.68
CA PRO A 4 -10.49 27.96 18.33
C PRO A 4 -9.08 27.40 18.62
N ILE A 5 -8.05 28.23 18.52
CA ILE A 5 -6.63 27.81 18.72
C ILE A 5 -6.38 27.16 20.09
N ARG A 6 -7.10 27.59 21.13
CA ARG A 6 -7.04 27.01 22.48
C ARG A 6 -7.38 25.51 22.52
N MET A 7 -8.14 25.01 21.54
CA MET A 7 -8.50 23.60 21.45
C MET A 7 -7.41 22.75 20.78
N LYS A 8 -6.36 23.35 20.21
CA LYS A 8 -5.31 22.63 19.47
C LYS A 8 -4.73 21.47 20.27
N MET A 9 -4.31 21.70 21.52
CA MET A 9 -3.72 20.65 22.35
C MET A 9 -4.70 19.52 22.67
N ALA A 10 -5.97 19.86 22.93
CA ALA A 10 -7.00 18.87 23.21
C ALA A 10 -7.30 17.99 21.99
N ILE A 11 -7.37 18.59 20.80
CA ILE A 11 -7.60 17.88 19.54
C ILE A 11 -6.42 16.94 19.24
N VAL A 12 -5.17 17.42 19.33
CA VAL A 12 -3.98 16.59 19.09
C VAL A 12 -3.91 15.43 20.08
N SER A 13 -4.16 15.69 21.37
CA SER A 13 -4.20 14.64 22.41
C SER A 13 -5.26 13.58 22.09
N ARG A 14 -6.47 13.99 21.68
CA ARG A 14 -7.54 13.05 21.31
C ARG A 14 -7.15 12.19 20.11
N VAL A 15 -6.53 12.77 19.08
CA VAL A 15 -6.06 12.03 17.91
C VAL A 15 -4.95 11.04 18.31
N LYS A 16 -3.98 11.45 19.14
CA LYS A 16 -2.93 10.57 19.63
C LYS A 16 -3.48 9.38 20.41
N ILE A 17 -4.45 9.61 21.31
CA ILE A 17 -5.12 8.52 22.05
C ILE A 17 -5.78 7.53 21.08
N MET A 18 -6.55 8.04 20.11
CA MET A 18 -7.25 7.19 19.16
C MET A 18 -6.28 6.36 18.29
N ALA A 19 -5.09 6.90 18.00
CA ALA A 19 -4.06 6.27 17.20
C ALA A 19 -3.01 5.47 18.01
N ASN A 20 -3.22 5.32 19.33
CA ASN A 20 -2.29 4.65 20.26
C ASN A 20 -0.88 5.27 20.29
N LEU A 21 -0.80 6.61 20.23
CA LEU A 21 0.44 7.38 20.23
C LEU A 21 0.77 7.95 21.63
N ASN A 22 2.05 8.22 21.88
CA ASN A 22 2.49 8.80 23.14
C ASN A 22 2.15 10.30 23.20
N ILE A 23 1.22 10.66 24.07
CA ILE A 23 0.71 12.02 24.27
C ILE A 23 1.76 12.94 24.93
N SER A 24 2.59 12.36 25.80
CA SER A 24 3.65 13.05 26.53
C SER A 24 4.82 13.38 25.62
N GLU A 25 5.10 12.53 24.63
CA GLU A 25 6.13 12.80 23.64
C GLU A 25 5.60 13.73 22.55
N ARG A 26 6.32 14.83 22.30
CA ARG A 26 5.93 15.91 21.38
C ARG A 26 7.11 16.42 20.53
N ARG A 27 8.29 15.82 20.67
CA ARG A 27 9.55 16.28 20.09
C ARG A 27 9.99 15.45 18.90
N ILE A 28 9.39 14.28 18.70
CA ILE A 28 9.67 13.36 17.58
C ILE A 28 8.40 13.09 16.76
N PRO A 29 8.53 12.78 15.46
CA PRO A 29 7.44 12.26 14.65
C PRO A 29 6.82 10.99 15.25
N GLN A 30 5.51 10.81 15.07
CA GLN A 30 4.77 9.63 15.49
C GLN A 30 3.73 9.25 14.45
N ASP A 31 3.67 7.97 14.09
CA ASP A 31 2.72 7.43 13.12
C ASP A 31 1.86 6.34 13.76
N GLY A 32 0.57 6.32 13.41
CA GLY A 32 -0.40 5.40 13.99
C GLY A 32 -1.59 5.12 13.08
N ARG A 33 -2.50 4.27 13.54
CA ARG A 33 -3.73 3.93 12.81
C ARG A 33 -4.95 4.06 13.70
N ILE A 34 -6.07 4.52 13.14
CA ILE A 34 -7.37 4.57 13.81
C ILE A 34 -8.36 3.79 12.96
N ASN A 35 -8.93 2.72 13.53
CA ASN A 35 -10.09 2.05 12.95
C ASN A 35 -11.36 2.69 13.51
N VAL A 36 -12.15 3.35 12.67
CA VAL A 36 -13.40 3.99 13.06
C VAL A 36 -14.57 3.46 12.26
N ARG A 37 -15.69 3.18 12.93
CA ARG A 37 -16.94 2.82 12.27
C ARG A 37 -17.79 4.08 12.10
N VAL A 38 -18.11 4.42 10.86
CA VAL A 38 -18.99 5.55 10.50
C VAL A 38 -20.19 5.00 9.75
N GLY A 39 -21.34 4.98 10.41
CA GLY A 39 -22.53 4.29 9.90
C GLY A 39 -22.25 2.78 9.72
N SER A 40 -22.48 2.27 8.51
CA SER A 40 -22.18 0.88 8.14
C SER A 40 -20.75 0.65 7.65
N LYS A 41 -19.96 1.71 7.42
CA LYS A 41 -18.60 1.59 6.86
C LYS A 41 -17.56 1.55 7.98
N VAL A 42 -16.59 0.65 7.83
CA VAL A 42 -15.36 0.64 8.63
C VAL A 42 -14.29 1.38 7.84
N ILE A 43 -13.79 2.47 8.39
CA ILE A 43 -12.76 3.32 7.79
C ILE A 43 -11.47 3.12 8.58
N ASP A 44 -10.38 2.85 7.88
CA ASP A 44 -9.04 2.86 8.45
C ASP A 44 -8.41 4.24 8.19
N LEU A 45 -7.89 4.89 9.23
CA LEU A 45 -7.21 6.17 9.13
C LEU A 45 -5.74 5.96 9.45
N ARG A 46 -4.84 6.36 8.55
CA ARG A 46 -3.41 6.53 8.91
C ARG A 46 -3.21 7.93 9.47
N VAL A 47 -2.57 8.01 10.61
CA VAL A 47 -2.30 9.27 11.33
C VAL A 47 -0.81 9.48 11.39
N SER A 48 -0.37 10.67 11.01
CA SER A 48 1.02 11.12 11.19
C SER A 48 1.04 12.42 11.97
N VAL A 49 1.86 12.49 13.01
CA VAL A 49 2.01 13.66 13.88
C VAL A 49 3.47 14.07 13.87
N ILE A 50 3.75 15.33 13.54
CA ILE A 50 5.11 15.88 13.55
C ILE A 50 5.20 17.14 14.41
N PRO A 51 6.34 17.36 15.10
CA PRO A 51 6.62 18.63 15.77
C PRO A 51 6.81 19.76 14.76
N THR A 52 6.28 20.95 15.06
CA THR A 52 6.52 22.19 14.31
C THR A 52 6.78 23.34 15.28
N ILE A 53 7.21 24.50 14.76
CA ILE A 53 7.50 25.70 15.56
C ILE A 53 6.30 26.13 16.44
N TYR A 54 5.07 25.91 15.95
CA TYR A 54 3.85 26.31 16.65
C TYR A 54 3.14 25.16 17.37
N GLY A 55 3.85 24.06 17.66
CA GLY A 55 3.30 22.84 18.25
C GLY A 55 3.14 21.73 17.20
N GLU A 56 2.26 20.76 17.44
CA GLU A 56 2.20 19.58 16.56
C GLU A 56 1.31 19.81 15.32
N LYS A 57 1.73 19.26 14.18
CA LYS A 57 0.93 19.12 12.95
C LYS A 57 0.46 17.69 12.83
N VAL A 58 -0.84 17.51 12.61
CA VAL A 58 -1.47 16.21 12.44
C VAL A 58 -1.95 16.09 11.00
N VAL A 59 -1.64 14.97 10.35
CA VAL A 59 -2.18 14.57 9.05
C VAL A 59 -2.92 13.26 9.24
N MET A 60 -4.17 13.20 8.77
CA MET A 60 -4.96 11.96 8.72
C MET A 60 -5.27 11.62 7.27
N ARG A 61 -4.97 10.39 6.87
CA ARG A 61 -5.30 9.85 5.55
C ARG A 61 -6.38 8.81 5.71
N ILE A 62 -7.51 9.03 5.03
CA ILE A 62 -8.62 8.07 4.96
C ILE A 62 -8.24 6.97 3.98
N LEU A 63 -8.30 5.73 4.44
CA LEU A 63 -8.22 4.53 3.62
C LEU A 63 -9.61 3.94 3.52
N ASP A 64 -10.23 4.10 2.34
CA ASP A 64 -11.43 3.36 2.00
C ASP A 64 -11.02 1.97 1.51
N LYS A 65 -11.58 0.93 2.13
CA LYS A 65 -11.34 -0.48 1.75
C LYS A 65 -12.31 -0.96 0.66
N SER A 66 -13.30 -0.15 0.28
CA SER A 66 -14.36 -0.56 -0.65
C SER A 66 -14.00 -0.43 -2.13
N SER A 67 -12.89 0.22 -2.48
CA SER A 67 -12.53 0.55 -3.87
C SER A 67 -11.68 -0.52 -4.57
N LEU A 68 -11.50 -1.71 -4.00
CA LEU A 68 -10.43 -2.63 -4.43
C LEU A 68 -10.78 -3.82 -5.30
N MET A 69 -12.05 -3.99 -5.63
CA MET A 69 -12.45 -4.89 -6.71
C MET A 69 -12.92 -4.08 -7.91
N LEU A 70 -12.06 -3.18 -8.39
CA LEU A 70 -12.30 -2.55 -9.68
C LEU A 70 -11.92 -3.54 -10.76
N ASP A 71 -12.88 -3.90 -11.61
CA ASP A 71 -12.60 -4.53 -12.89
C ASP A 71 -11.60 -3.63 -13.62
N MET A 72 -10.63 -4.20 -14.34
CA MET A 72 -9.65 -3.41 -15.09
C MET A 72 -10.32 -2.45 -16.09
N LYS A 73 -11.57 -2.74 -16.50
CA LYS A 73 -12.39 -1.86 -17.33
C LYS A 73 -12.75 -0.54 -16.63
N ASP A 74 -12.84 -0.53 -15.31
CA ASP A 74 -13.22 0.65 -14.52
C ASP A 74 -12.02 1.54 -14.17
N LEU A 75 -10.80 1.15 -14.58
CA LEU A 75 -9.57 1.91 -14.32
C LEU A 75 -9.38 3.11 -15.26
N GLY A 76 -10.26 3.30 -16.24
CA GLY A 76 -10.20 4.43 -17.17
C GLY A 76 -9.22 4.26 -18.33
N PHE A 77 -8.82 3.03 -18.65
CA PHE A 77 -8.05 2.76 -19.87
C PHE A 77 -8.91 2.97 -21.12
N GLU A 78 -8.31 3.53 -22.17
CA GLU A 78 -8.84 3.36 -23.53
C GLU A 78 -8.82 1.88 -23.93
N GLU A 79 -9.80 1.45 -24.73
CA GLU A 79 -9.99 0.03 -25.06
C GLU A 79 -8.73 -0.63 -25.65
N ASN A 80 -8.04 0.06 -26.56
CA ASN A 80 -6.82 -0.43 -27.19
C ASN A 80 -5.65 -0.53 -26.18
N ALA A 81 -5.56 0.43 -25.25
CA ALA A 81 -4.54 0.41 -24.20
C ALA A 81 -4.79 -0.73 -23.21
N LEU A 82 -6.05 -0.92 -22.80
CA LEU A 82 -6.46 -2.03 -21.94
C LEU A 82 -6.14 -3.37 -22.59
N ARG A 83 -6.46 -3.54 -23.87
CA ARG A 83 -6.19 -4.79 -24.61
C ARG A 83 -4.70 -5.11 -24.65
N ARG A 84 -3.84 -4.12 -24.93
CA ARG A 84 -2.38 -4.28 -24.93
C ARG A 84 -1.85 -4.61 -23.53
N PHE A 85 -2.38 -3.96 -22.49
CA PHE A 85 -1.98 -4.23 -21.12
C PHE A 85 -2.36 -5.66 -20.69
N ILE A 86 -3.60 -6.08 -20.99
CA ILE A 86 -4.07 -7.46 -20.75
C ILE A 86 -3.17 -8.47 -21.46
N GLN A 87 -2.88 -8.24 -22.75
CA GLN A 87 -2.02 -9.13 -23.53
C GLN A 87 -0.61 -9.25 -22.93
N ALA A 88 -0.07 -8.17 -22.37
CA ALA A 88 1.24 -8.15 -21.75
C ALA A 88 1.27 -8.93 -20.42
N ILE A 89 0.27 -8.75 -19.57
CA ILE A 89 0.21 -9.44 -18.25
C ILE A 89 -0.16 -10.92 -18.36
N GLU A 90 -0.77 -11.35 -19.48
CA GLU A 90 -1.12 -12.75 -19.76
C GLU A 90 0.00 -13.53 -20.46
N GLN A 91 1.16 -12.90 -20.71
CA GLN A 91 2.34 -13.62 -21.21
C GLN A 91 2.83 -14.63 -20.16
N PRO A 92 3.33 -15.81 -20.59
CA PRO A 92 3.73 -16.88 -19.66
C PRO A 92 4.94 -16.51 -18.80
N TYR A 93 5.78 -15.58 -19.27
CA TYR A 93 6.91 -15.03 -18.55
C TYR A 93 7.28 -13.66 -19.13
N GLY A 94 7.94 -12.84 -18.31
CA GLY A 94 8.37 -11.50 -18.67
C GLY A 94 8.19 -10.53 -17.51
N ILE A 95 8.61 -9.29 -17.71
CA ILE A 95 8.49 -8.22 -16.72
C ILE A 95 7.54 -7.13 -17.23
N VAL A 96 6.58 -6.73 -16.40
CA VAL A 96 5.70 -5.59 -16.66
C VAL A 96 5.97 -4.52 -15.61
N LEU A 97 6.41 -3.35 -16.06
CA LEU A 97 6.74 -2.22 -15.18
C LEU A 97 5.60 -1.19 -15.19
N VAL A 98 5.05 -0.91 -14.01
CA VAL A 98 4.06 0.16 -13.81
C VAL A 98 4.74 1.34 -13.13
N THR A 99 4.84 2.46 -13.85
CA THR A 99 5.59 3.65 -13.40
C THR A 99 4.66 4.84 -13.17
N GLY A 100 5.12 5.81 -12.39
CA GLY A 100 4.36 7.03 -12.08
C GLY A 100 4.63 7.54 -10.67
N PRO A 101 4.31 8.81 -10.38
CA PRO A 101 4.52 9.41 -9.05
C PRO A 101 3.59 8.79 -7.98
N THR A 102 3.81 9.13 -6.73
CA THR A 102 2.93 8.72 -5.63
C THR A 102 1.50 9.22 -5.87
N GLY A 103 0.51 8.33 -5.67
CA GLY A 103 -0.90 8.67 -5.87
C GLY A 103 -1.40 8.57 -7.31
N SER A 104 -0.58 8.11 -8.27
CA SER A 104 -1.00 7.95 -9.68
C SER A 104 -1.79 6.67 -9.99
N GLY A 105 -2.22 5.91 -8.97
CA GLY A 105 -2.99 4.68 -9.15
C GLY A 105 -2.20 3.39 -9.41
N LYS A 106 -0.86 3.40 -9.31
CA LYS A 106 -0.02 2.21 -9.58
C LYS A 106 -0.47 0.95 -8.84
N SER A 107 -0.62 1.03 -7.52
CA SER A 107 -1.02 -0.10 -6.69
C SER A 107 -2.42 -0.59 -7.06
N THR A 108 -3.34 0.33 -7.39
CA THR A 108 -4.68 -0.02 -7.88
C THR A 108 -4.61 -0.80 -9.19
N THR A 109 -3.83 -0.33 -10.17
CA THR A 109 -3.63 -1.03 -11.44
C THR A 109 -3.01 -2.42 -11.25
N LEU A 110 -1.96 -2.52 -10.42
CA LEU A 110 -1.30 -3.79 -10.12
C LEU A 110 -2.26 -4.78 -9.43
N TYR A 111 -3.01 -4.34 -8.43
CA TYR A 111 -3.94 -5.20 -7.70
C TYR A 111 -5.10 -5.67 -8.59
N SER A 112 -5.60 -4.83 -9.49
CA SER A 112 -6.61 -5.23 -10.48
C SER A 112 -6.04 -6.23 -11.50
N ALA A 113 -4.80 -6.06 -11.94
CA ALA A 113 -4.12 -7.03 -12.81
C ALA A 113 -3.93 -8.38 -12.11
N LEU A 114 -3.44 -8.39 -10.87
CA LEU A 114 -3.28 -9.61 -10.07
C LEU A 114 -4.62 -10.29 -9.82
N SER A 115 -5.67 -9.53 -9.51
CA SER A 115 -7.02 -10.08 -9.30
C SER A 115 -7.57 -10.76 -10.56
N ARG A 116 -7.25 -10.24 -11.75
CA ARG A 116 -7.60 -10.88 -13.03
C ARG A 116 -6.88 -12.21 -13.23
N LEU A 117 -5.60 -12.28 -12.86
CA LEU A 117 -4.75 -13.46 -13.05
C LEU A 117 -4.91 -14.50 -11.91
N ASN A 118 -5.62 -14.15 -10.84
CA ASN A 118 -5.80 -14.97 -9.65
C ASN A 118 -6.75 -16.15 -9.89
N THR A 119 -6.20 -17.24 -10.40
CA THR A 119 -6.89 -18.54 -10.54
C THR A 119 -6.32 -19.55 -9.54
N LYS A 120 -7.02 -20.67 -9.32
CA LYS A 120 -6.55 -21.72 -8.39
C LYS A 120 -5.27 -22.43 -8.84
N GLU A 121 -4.91 -22.30 -10.10
CA GLU A 121 -3.79 -23.00 -10.74
C GLU A 121 -2.52 -22.13 -10.79
N VAL A 122 -2.64 -20.85 -10.46
CA VAL A 122 -1.57 -19.86 -10.57
C VAL A 122 -1.17 -19.42 -9.16
N GLN A 123 0.05 -19.75 -8.77
CA GLN A 123 0.63 -19.30 -7.52
C GLN A 123 1.17 -17.88 -7.67
N ILE A 124 0.49 -16.92 -7.04
CA ILE A 124 0.89 -15.51 -7.00
C ILE A 124 1.52 -15.20 -5.64
N ILE A 125 2.69 -14.56 -5.63
CA ILE A 125 3.37 -14.07 -4.43
C ILE A 125 3.74 -12.59 -4.60
N THR A 126 3.55 -11.78 -3.57
CA THR A 126 3.90 -10.35 -3.60
C THR A 126 4.86 -9.97 -2.48
N ALA A 127 5.76 -9.01 -2.75
CA ALA A 127 6.57 -8.32 -1.76
C ALA A 127 6.17 -6.83 -1.73
N GLU A 128 5.77 -6.30 -0.57
CA GLU A 128 5.15 -4.97 -0.46
C GLU A 128 5.58 -4.21 0.80
N ASP A 129 5.61 -2.87 0.72
CA ASP A 129 5.95 -1.99 1.86
C ASP A 129 5.01 -0.77 1.95
N PRO A 130 3.96 -0.80 2.80
CA PRO A 130 3.37 -1.98 3.43
C PRO A 130 2.38 -2.70 2.50
N VAL A 131 1.84 -3.84 2.95
CA VAL A 131 0.66 -4.44 2.30
C VAL A 131 -0.54 -3.51 2.56
N GLU A 132 -1.08 -2.94 1.49
CA GLU A 132 -2.19 -1.97 1.59
C GLU A 132 -3.53 -2.66 1.86
N TYR A 133 -3.78 -3.79 1.17
CA TYR A 133 -5.01 -4.56 1.29
C TYR A 133 -4.78 -6.06 1.11
N ASN A 134 -5.66 -6.87 1.68
CA ASN A 134 -5.61 -8.31 1.56
C ASN A 134 -6.35 -8.78 0.28
N LEU A 135 -5.61 -9.39 -0.64
CA LEU A 135 -6.10 -10.03 -1.85
C LEU A 135 -6.27 -11.53 -1.60
N LYS A 136 -7.53 -11.97 -1.49
CA LYS A 136 -7.85 -13.38 -1.25
C LYS A 136 -7.27 -14.26 -2.35
N GLY A 137 -6.52 -15.30 -1.95
CA GLY A 137 -5.91 -16.26 -2.87
C GLY A 137 -4.48 -15.90 -3.31
N ILE A 138 -3.97 -14.73 -2.88
CA ILE A 138 -2.62 -14.27 -3.17
C ILE A 138 -1.78 -14.29 -1.89
N ASN A 139 -0.54 -14.78 -1.99
CA ASN A 139 0.39 -14.80 -0.87
C ASN A 139 1.12 -13.45 -0.79
N GLN A 140 0.66 -12.57 0.10
CA GLN A 140 1.25 -11.24 0.26
C GLN A 140 2.23 -11.19 1.42
N VAL A 141 3.44 -10.70 1.14
CA VAL A 141 4.52 -10.58 2.12
C VAL A 141 4.86 -9.11 2.32
N GLN A 142 4.86 -8.67 3.58
CA GLN A 142 5.25 -7.32 3.94
C GLN A 142 6.76 -7.25 4.23
N ILE A 143 7.43 -6.27 3.64
CA ILE A 143 8.82 -5.94 3.93
C ILE A 143 8.96 -5.46 5.37
N ASN A 144 10.07 -5.81 6.00
CA ASN A 144 10.40 -5.38 7.35
C ASN A 144 11.90 -5.10 7.42
N GLU A 145 12.26 -3.84 7.18
CA GLU A 145 13.66 -3.40 7.18
C GLU A 145 14.31 -3.51 8.57
N ASP A 146 13.54 -3.39 9.67
CA ASP A 146 14.06 -3.43 11.04
C ASP A 146 14.69 -4.80 11.38
N ILE A 147 14.17 -5.89 10.81
CA ILE A 147 14.74 -7.24 10.94
C ILE A 147 15.59 -7.63 9.72
N GLY A 148 15.86 -6.67 8.84
CA GLY A 148 16.64 -6.85 7.62
C GLY A 148 15.94 -7.70 6.56
N PHE A 149 14.61 -7.78 6.55
CA PHE A 149 13.83 -8.49 5.54
C PHE A 149 13.41 -7.54 4.40
N THR A 150 14.32 -7.35 3.44
CA THR A 150 14.23 -6.38 2.33
C THR A 150 13.58 -6.98 1.06
N PHE A 151 13.25 -6.13 0.07
CA PHE A 151 12.75 -6.57 -1.24
C PHE A 151 13.66 -7.62 -1.90
N ALA A 152 14.96 -7.35 -2.04
CA ALA A 152 15.91 -8.31 -2.62
C ALA A 152 15.90 -9.67 -1.91
N LYS A 153 15.82 -9.71 -0.57
CA LYS A 153 15.73 -10.97 0.19
C LYS A 153 14.40 -11.70 -0.01
N ALA A 154 13.30 -10.95 -0.10
CA ALA A 154 11.99 -11.52 -0.42
C ALA A 154 11.99 -12.16 -1.81
N LEU A 155 12.46 -11.44 -2.84
CA LEU A 155 12.54 -11.95 -4.22
C LEU A 155 13.39 -13.22 -4.31
N ARG A 156 14.60 -13.22 -3.72
CA ARG A 156 15.44 -14.44 -3.67
C ARG A 156 14.75 -15.62 -3.02
N SER A 157 13.87 -15.37 -2.05
CA SER A 157 13.13 -16.42 -1.37
C SER A 157 11.97 -16.93 -2.22
N PHE A 158 11.31 -16.04 -2.97
CA PHE A 158 10.22 -16.42 -3.88
C PHE A 158 10.68 -17.37 -4.97
N LEU A 159 11.91 -17.25 -5.49
CA LEU A 159 12.45 -18.20 -6.47
C LEU A 159 12.47 -19.65 -5.99
N ARG A 160 12.43 -19.90 -4.67
CA ARG A 160 12.36 -21.23 -4.06
C ARG A 160 10.95 -21.66 -3.66
N GLN A 161 9.94 -20.85 -3.97
CA GLN A 161 8.54 -21.14 -3.68
C GLN A 161 7.79 -21.71 -4.88
N SER A 162 8.43 -21.87 -6.04
CA SER A 162 7.78 -22.23 -7.30
C SER A 162 6.62 -21.29 -7.71
N PRO A 163 6.80 -19.95 -7.68
CA PRO A 163 5.77 -19.01 -8.06
C PRO A 163 5.52 -19.01 -9.57
N ASN A 164 4.29 -18.76 -9.97
CA ASN A 164 3.95 -18.45 -11.36
C ASN A 164 4.03 -16.94 -11.63
N ILE A 165 3.61 -16.12 -10.67
CA ILE A 165 3.62 -14.66 -10.78
C ILE A 165 4.23 -14.07 -9.51
N ILE A 166 5.18 -13.14 -9.69
CA ILE A 166 5.76 -12.34 -8.62
C ILE A 166 5.37 -10.88 -8.83
N MET A 167 4.84 -10.23 -7.79
CA MET A 167 4.69 -8.78 -7.77
C MET A 167 5.69 -8.17 -6.78
N VAL A 168 6.40 -7.14 -7.24
CA VAL A 168 7.34 -6.37 -6.43
C VAL A 168 6.78 -4.97 -6.30
N GLY A 169 6.47 -4.55 -5.06
CA GLY A 169 5.81 -3.27 -4.81
C GLY A 169 6.57 -2.07 -5.36
N GLU A 170 7.90 -2.15 -5.33
CA GLU A 170 8.79 -1.14 -5.92
C GLU A 170 10.20 -1.68 -6.12
N ILE A 171 10.94 -1.08 -7.05
CA ILE A 171 12.34 -1.38 -7.33
C ILE A 171 13.14 -0.09 -7.10
N ARG A 172 13.80 0.00 -5.93
CA ARG A 172 14.56 1.19 -5.53
C ARG A 172 16.07 1.04 -5.66
N ASP A 173 16.55 -0.20 -5.66
CA ASP A 173 17.96 -0.54 -5.65
C ASP A 173 18.33 -1.49 -6.80
N THR A 174 19.62 -1.50 -7.15
CA THR A 174 20.17 -2.33 -8.23
C THR A 174 20.03 -3.80 -7.95
N GLU A 175 20.15 -4.22 -6.69
CA GLU A 175 20.08 -5.63 -6.28
C GLU A 175 18.68 -6.21 -6.58
N THR A 176 17.62 -5.48 -6.21
CA THR A 176 16.22 -5.84 -6.49
C THR A 176 15.96 -5.83 -7.99
N ALA A 177 16.53 -4.87 -8.72
CA ALA A 177 16.41 -4.80 -10.18
C ALA A 177 17.08 -6.01 -10.87
N GLU A 178 18.28 -6.40 -10.44
CA GLU A 178 19.02 -7.55 -10.98
C GLU A 178 18.31 -8.88 -10.74
N ILE A 179 17.63 -9.04 -9.60
CA ILE A 179 16.87 -10.26 -9.31
C ILE A 179 15.53 -10.29 -10.07
N ALA A 180 14.95 -9.13 -10.38
CA ALA A 180 13.68 -9.02 -11.07
C ALA A 180 13.77 -9.30 -12.59
N VAL A 181 14.97 -9.17 -13.17
CA VAL A 181 15.27 -9.42 -14.60
C VAL A 181 15.71 -10.88 -14.80
#